data_AF-A0A397DQS4-F1
#
_entry.id   AF-A0A397DQS4-F1
#
_cell.length_a   1.000
_cell.length_b   1.000
_cell.length_c   1.000
_cell.angle_alpha   90.00
_cell.angle_beta   90.00
_cell.angle_gamma   90.00
#
_symmetry.space_group_name_H-M   'P 1'
#
loop_
_entity.id
_entity.type
_entity.pdbx_description
1 polymer ?
#
loop_
_entity_poly.entity_id
_entity_poly.type
_entity_poly.pdbx_seq_one_letter_code
_entity_poly.pdbx_strand_id
1 'polypeptide(L)'
;HKVYPTVHESDPGRTKAMRMKLATVTFPEMFGLLEARLTSSGAAGPWFLSGITLADLDVYNLVRMMKSGVLDHIPVNICSDYPKMMTIFNAVASHPAVAAWNKAHTKVA
;
A
#
# COMPACT_ATOMS: atom_id res chain seq x y z
N HIS A 1 -8.51 0.66 -11.28
CA HIS A 1 -8.52 0.20 -12.68
C HIS A 1 -7.18 0.40 -13.44
N LYS A 2 -6.29 1.34 -13.09
CA LYS A 2 -5.07 1.64 -13.88
C LYS A 2 -3.87 0.69 -13.67
N VAL A 3 -3.84 -0.11 -12.59
CA VAL A 3 -2.75 -1.05 -12.29
C VAL A 3 -2.86 -2.34 -13.12
N TYR A 4 -4.06 -2.90 -13.24
CA TYR A 4 -4.32 -4.18 -13.93
C TYR A 4 -3.75 -4.23 -15.37
N PRO A 5 -3.93 -3.21 -16.23
CA PRO A 5 -3.34 -3.22 -17.57
C PRO A 5 -1.81 -3.37 -17.57
N THR A 6 -1.12 -2.88 -16.53
CA THR A 6 0.35 -2.96 -16.44
C THR A 6 0.88 -4.34 -16.09
N VAL A 7 0.02 -5.23 -15.59
CA VAL A 7 0.37 -6.61 -15.25
C VAL A 7 0.22 -7.51 -16.48
N HIS A 8 -0.65 -7.13 -17.42
CA HIS A 8 -0.99 -7.92 -18.60
C HIS A 8 -0.41 -7.34 -19.91
N GLU A 9 0.32 -6.22 -19.85
CA GLU A 9 1.04 -5.69 -21.00
C GLU A 9 2.29 -6.54 -21.27
N SER A 10 2.44 -6.95 -22.53
CA SER A 10 3.51 -7.86 -22.96
C SER A 10 4.75 -7.10 -23.43
N ASP A 11 4.59 -5.87 -23.94
CA ASP A 11 5.73 -5.06 -24.37
C ASP A 11 6.44 -4.43 -23.15
N PRO A 12 7.73 -4.74 -22.90
CA PRO A 12 8.44 -4.23 -21.72
C PRO A 12 8.57 -2.70 -21.69
N GLY A 13 8.71 -2.07 -22.86
CA GLY A 13 8.81 -0.61 -22.99
C GLY A 13 7.52 0.08 -22.56
N ARG A 14 6.37 -0.43 -23.01
CA ARG A 14 5.03 0.04 -22.64
C ARG A 14 4.73 -0.24 -21.18
N THR A 15 5.08 -1.42 -20.65
CA THR A 15 4.95 -1.73 -19.22
C THR A 15 5.69 -0.71 -18.36
N LYS A 16 6.96 -0.44 -18.69
CA LYS A 16 7.76 0.58 -18.01
C LYS A 16 7.11 1.97 -18.08
N ALA A 17 6.71 2.41 -19.27
CA ALA A 17 6.08 3.73 -19.44
C ALA A 17 4.79 3.88 -18.62
N MET A 18 3.94 2.86 -18.60
CA MET A 18 2.71 2.87 -17.80
C MET A 18 3.00 2.87 -16.30
N ARG A 19 3.93 2.05 -15.81
CA ARG A 19 4.29 1.98 -14.38
C ARG A 19 4.99 3.25 -13.92
N MET A 20 5.81 3.89 -14.76
CA MET A 20 6.33 5.22 -14.48
C MET A 20 5.20 6.25 -14.32
N LYS A 21 4.17 6.23 -15.19
CA LYS A 21 2.98 7.10 -15.05
C LYS A 21 2.18 6.79 -13.78
N LEU A 22 2.13 5.52 -13.36
CA LEU A 22 1.54 5.18 -12.06
C LEU A 22 2.34 5.81 -10.92
N ALA A 23 3.67 5.63 -10.92
CA ALA A 23 4.55 6.12 -9.87
C ALA A 23 4.60 7.65 -9.75
N THR A 24 4.54 8.38 -10.87
CA THR A 24 4.72 9.85 -10.85
C THR A 24 3.43 10.64 -10.80
N VAL A 25 2.29 10.05 -11.17
CA VAL A 25 1.01 10.76 -11.24
C VAL A 25 -0.07 10.07 -10.43
N THR A 26 -0.38 8.81 -10.79
CA THR A 26 -1.59 8.15 -10.28
C THR A 26 -1.49 7.81 -8.80
N PHE A 27 -0.39 7.19 -8.38
CA PHE A 27 -0.19 6.81 -6.99
C PHE A 27 -0.01 8.00 -6.06
N PRO A 28 0.78 9.03 -6.41
CA PRO A 28 0.85 10.24 -5.58
C PRO A 28 -0.52 10.88 -5.33
N GLU A 29 -1.35 11.01 -6.36
CA GLU A 29 -2.72 11.53 -6.24
C GLU A 29 -3.60 10.65 -5.35
N MET A 30 -3.64 9.34 -5.63
CA MET A 30 -4.47 8.39 -4.88
C MET A 30 -4.05 8.29 -3.41
N PHE A 31 -2.75 8.22 -3.13
CA PHE A 31 -2.23 8.12 -1.77
C PHE A 31 -2.41 9.43 -1.01
N GLY A 32 -2.28 10.58 -1.66
CA GLY A 32 -2.61 11.87 -1.06
C GLY A 32 -4.08 11.95 -0.61
N LEU A 33 -5.00 11.48 -1.45
CA LEU A 33 -6.43 11.42 -1.10
C LEU A 33 -6.71 10.44 0.04
N LEU A 34 -6.09 9.25 0.01
CA LEU A 34 -6.24 8.25 1.06
C LEU A 34 -5.68 8.78 2.39
N GLU A 35 -4.49 9.35 2.39
CA GLU A 35 -3.85 9.94 3.56
C GLU A 35 -4.72 11.05 4.18
N ALA A 36 -5.26 11.95 3.35
CA ALA A 36 -6.17 12.99 3.80
C ALA A 36 -7.42 12.40 4.46
N ARG A 37 -8.00 11.35 3.85
CA ARG A 37 -9.18 10.67 4.40
C ARG A 37 -8.88 9.97 5.73
N LEU A 38 -7.75 9.29 5.84
CA LEU A 38 -7.35 8.59 7.06
C LEU A 38 -7.10 9.59 8.21
N THR A 39 -6.52 10.72 7.88
CA THR A 39 -6.23 11.82 8.82
C THR A 39 -7.52 12.51 9.30
N SER A 40 -8.56 12.57 8.46
CA SER A 40 -9.82 13.25 8.80
C SER A 40 -10.72 12.47 9.78
N SER A 41 -10.35 11.26 10.18
CA SER A 41 -11.22 10.38 10.99
C SER A 41 -11.46 10.87 12.42
N GLY A 42 -10.53 11.65 12.99
CA GLY A 42 -10.58 12.08 14.38
C GLY A 42 -10.46 10.93 15.39
N ALA A 43 -10.15 9.72 14.94
CA ALA A 43 -10.06 8.54 15.80
C ALA A 43 -8.83 8.60 16.71
N ALA A 44 -9.00 8.16 17.95
CA ALA A 44 -7.89 8.00 18.89
C ALA A 44 -7.05 6.75 18.53
N GLY A 45 -5.73 6.91 18.48
CA GLY A 45 -4.79 5.82 18.24
C GLY A 45 -4.43 5.60 16.77
N PRO A 46 -3.79 4.46 16.44
CA PRO A 46 -3.19 4.26 15.13
C PRO A 46 -4.22 3.96 14.03
N TRP A 47 -5.39 3.44 14.40
CA TRP A 47 -6.42 2.94 13.48
C TRP A 47 -7.15 4.05 12.71
N PHE A 48 -7.87 3.67 11.66
CA PHE A 48 -8.76 4.58 10.94
C PHE A 48 -9.99 4.96 11.75
N LEU A 49 -10.57 4.05 12.53
CA LEU A 49 -11.70 4.31 13.43
C LEU A 49 -11.29 4.04 14.88
N SER A 50 -12.24 3.86 15.79
CA SER A 50 -11.97 3.58 17.21
C SER A 50 -11.27 2.24 17.49
N GLY A 51 -11.15 1.38 16.48
CA GLY A 51 -10.45 0.10 16.55
C GLY A 51 -10.02 -0.37 15.17
N ILE A 52 -9.29 -1.49 15.12
CA ILE A 52 -8.88 -2.10 13.86
C ILE A 52 -10.10 -2.58 13.06
N THR A 53 -10.12 -2.26 11.77
CA THR A 53 -11.17 -2.64 10.83
C THR A 53 -10.60 -3.22 9.54
N LEU A 54 -11.48 -3.65 8.63
CA LEU A 54 -11.07 -4.07 7.29
C LEU A 54 -10.33 -2.96 6.53
N ALA A 55 -10.68 -1.68 6.75
CA ALA A 55 -10.00 -0.56 6.11
C ALA A 55 -8.52 -0.49 6.50
N ASP A 56 -8.18 -0.80 7.75
CA ASP A 56 -6.79 -0.83 8.21
C ASP A 56 -6.02 -1.98 7.55
N LEU A 57 -6.65 -3.15 7.39
CA LEU A 57 -6.09 -4.29 6.67
C LEU A 57 -5.88 -3.98 5.17
N ASP A 58 -6.79 -3.22 4.55
CA ASP A 58 -6.66 -2.79 3.16
C ASP A 58 -5.47 -1.84 2.97
N VAL A 59 -5.29 -0.87 3.88
CA VAL A 59 -4.11 0.01 3.90
C VAL A 59 -2.84 -0.82 4.10
N TYR A 60 -2.86 -1.79 5.01
CA TYR A 60 -1.74 -2.69 5.23
C TYR A 60 -1.36 -3.48 3.96
N ASN A 61 -2.34 -4.09 3.29
CA ASN A 61 -2.13 -4.86 2.07
C ASN A 61 -1.62 -3.97 0.92
N LEU A 62 -2.15 -2.75 0.79
CA LEU A 62 -1.69 -1.78 -0.19
C LEU A 62 -0.22 -1.43 0.01
N VAL A 63 0.18 -1.03 1.22
CA VAL A 63 1.56 -0.67 1.54
C VAL A 63 2.49 -1.88 1.41
N ARG A 64 2.04 -3.08 1.84
CA ARG A 64 2.78 -4.34 1.66
C ARG A 64 3.03 -4.65 0.19
N MET A 65 2.02 -4.46 -0.68
CA MET A 65 2.16 -4.68 -2.13
C MET A 65 3.23 -3.74 -2.71
N MET A 66 3.19 -2.44 -2.37
CA MET A 66 4.19 -1.49 -2.86
C MET A 66 5.60 -1.82 -2.36
N LYS A 67 5.73 -2.20 -1.09
CA LYS A 67 7.01 -2.61 -0.51
C LYS A 67 7.58 -3.92 -1.07
N SER A 68 6.74 -4.78 -1.66
CA SER A 68 7.18 -6.07 -2.20
C SER A 68 8.04 -5.94 -3.46
N GLY A 69 7.96 -4.80 -4.17
CA GLY A 69 8.64 -4.62 -5.45
C GLY A 69 8.06 -5.44 -6.61
N VAL A 70 6.88 -6.07 -6.42
CA VAL A 70 6.23 -6.91 -7.45
C VAL A 70 5.90 -6.13 -8.73
N LEU A 71 5.71 -4.81 -8.61
CA LEU A 71 5.56 -3.90 -9.75
C LEU A 71 6.90 -3.21 -10.00
N ASP A 72 7.64 -3.70 -11.00
CA ASP A 72 8.88 -3.04 -11.43
C ASP A 72 8.67 -1.57 -11.81
N HIS A 73 9.76 -0.80 -11.78
CA HIS A 73 9.75 0.64 -12.11
C HIS A 73 8.91 1.53 -11.18
N ILE A 74 8.40 0.98 -10.07
CA ILE A 74 7.71 1.72 -9.01
C ILE A 74 8.60 1.69 -7.75
N PRO A 75 8.95 2.84 -7.16
CA PRO A 75 9.78 2.85 -5.97
C PRO A 75 9.10 2.12 -4.80
N VAL A 76 9.81 1.20 -4.15
CA VAL A 76 9.29 0.43 -3.01
C VAL A 76 9.00 1.29 -1.77
N ASN A 77 9.56 2.51 -1.74
CA ASN A 77 9.38 3.50 -0.71
C ASN A 77 8.31 4.55 -1.07
N ILE A 78 7.53 4.36 -2.15
CA ILE A 78 6.52 5.35 -2.61
C ILE A 78 5.46 5.71 -1.55
N CYS A 79 5.20 4.82 -0.59
CA CYS A 79 4.26 5.10 0.50
C CYS A 79 4.89 5.83 1.70
N SER A 80 6.20 6.08 1.70
CA SER A 80 6.92 6.61 2.89
C SER A 80 6.52 8.05 3.22
N ASP A 81 6.04 8.81 2.24
CA ASP A 81 5.63 10.21 2.39
C ASP A 81 4.22 10.37 2.98
N TYR A 82 3.56 9.27 3.38
CA TYR A 82 2.18 9.25 3.90
C TYR A 82 2.15 8.69 5.34
N PRO A 83 2.36 9.55 6.36
CA PRO A 83 2.57 9.12 7.75
C PRO A 83 1.41 8.33 8.37
N LYS A 84 0.15 8.69 8.12
CA LYS A 84 -1.01 7.98 8.69
C LYS A 84 -1.16 6.61 8.04
N MET A 85 -0.98 6.50 6.72
CA MET A 85 -0.90 5.20 6.04
C MET A 85 0.21 4.32 6.65
N MET A 86 1.40 4.87 6.86
CA MET A 86 2.53 4.15 7.46
C MET A 86 2.29 3.76 8.93
N THR A 87 1.60 4.62 9.69
CA THR A 87 1.20 4.34 11.07
C THR A 87 0.26 3.15 11.14
N ILE A 88 -0.78 3.13 10.30
CA ILE A 88 -1.72 2.01 10.19
C ILE A 88 -0.98 0.74 9.75
N PHE A 89 -0.14 0.82 8.72
CA PHE A 89 0.64 -0.32 8.25
C PHE A 89 1.48 -0.96 9.37
N ASN A 90 2.20 -0.14 10.15
CA ASN A 90 3.03 -0.64 11.25
C ASN A 90 2.19 -1.23 12.40
N ALA A 91 1.06 -0.60 12.74
CA ALA A 91 0.17 -1.10 13.78
C ALA A 91 -0.47 -2.44 13.39
N VAL A 92 -0.92 -2.58 12.14
CA VAL A 92 -1.46 -3.83 11.60
C VAL A 92 -0.36 -4.90 11.52
N ALA A 93 0.84 -4.57 11.04
CA ALA A 93 1.96 -5.50 10.97
C ALA A 93 2.36 -6.06 12.35
N SER A 94 2.22 -5.24 13.40
CA SER A 94 2.52 -5.60 14.79
C SER A 94 1.37 -6.34 15.49
N HIS A 95 0.18 -6.42 14.87
CA HIS A 95 -0.96 -7.12 15.46
C HIS A 95 -0.66 -8.64 15.55
N PRO A 96 -0.81 -9.30 16.71
CA PRO A 96 -0.36 -10.69 16.91
C PRO A 96 -0.90 -11.69 15.88
N ALA A 97 -2.18 -11.58 15.53
CA ALA A 97 -2.79 -12.44 14.52
C ALA A 97 -2.20 -12.24 13.12
N VAL A 98 -1.88 -10.99 12.74
CA VAL A 98 -1.30 -10.65 11.44
C VAL A 98 0.16 -11.11 11.39
N ALA A 99 0.93 -10.89 12.45
CA ALA A 99 2.30 -11.36 12.57
C ALA A 99 2.39 -12.89 12.48
N ALA A 100 1.51 -13.61 13.20
CA ALA A 100 1.41 -15.07 13.14
C ALA A 100 1.05 -15.56 11.73
N TRP A 101 0.06 -14.91 11.08
CA TRP A 101 -0.32 -15.23 9.71
C TRP A 101 0.83 -15.05 8.72
N ASN A 102 1.51 -13.91 8.77
CA ASN A 102 2.66 -13.63 7.90
C ASN A 102 3.78 -14.64 8.09
N LYS A 103 4.08 -15.02 9.34
CA LYS A 103 5.09 -16.05 9.62
C LYS A 103 4.71 -17.41 9.01
N ALA A 104 3.46 -17.80 9.09
CA ALA A 104 2.96 -19.06 8.52
C ALA A 104 2.86 -19.04 6.97
N HIS A 105 2.71 -17.85 6.37
CA HIS A 105 2.47 -17.68 4.93
C HIS A 105 3.56 -16.87 4.22
N THR A 106 4.77 -16.84 4.77
CA THR A 106 5.92 -16.29 4.06
C THR A 106 6.26 -17.26 2.93
N LYS A 107 5.94 -16.88 1.68
CA LYS A 107 6.50 -17.58 0.52
C LYS A 107 8.00 -17.34 0.55
N VAL A 108 8.78 -18.41 0.70
CA VAL A 108 10.22 -18.38 0.47
C VAL A 108 10.41 -17.84 -0.95
N ALA A 109 11.09 -16.70 -1.06
CA ALA A 109 11.41 -16.07 -2.34
C ALA A 109 12.40 -16.91 -3.13
#